data_AF-A0A208Y8G3-F1
#
_entry.id   AF-A0A208Y8G3-F1
#
_cell.length_a   1.000
_cell.length_b   1.000
_cell.length_c   1.000
_cell.angle_alpha   90.00
_cell.angle_beta   90.00
_cell.angle_gamma   90.00
#
_symmetry.space_group_name_H-M   'P 1'
#
loop_
_entity.id
_entity.type
_entity.pdbx_description
1 polymer ?
#
loop_
_entity_poly.entity_id
_entity_poly.type
_entity_poly.pdbx_seq_one_letter_code
_entity_poly.pdbx_strand_id
1 'polypeptide(L)' 'MIKFDIKMPSTDDLMRAAMAEIEKNITQRARRAAAPHGGVTVKFERTPNGTIKAVNFQGSEAAIKAAQATFKD' A
#
# COMPACT_ATOMS: atom_id res chain seq x y z
N MET A 1 25.50 -26.53 -22.94
CA MET A 1 25.80 -25.72 -21.73
C MET A 1 24.63 -24.78 -21.51
N ILE A 2 23.71 -25.12 -20.60
CA ILE A 2 22.50 -24.33 -20.35
C ILE A 2 22.91 -23.16 -19.44
N LYS A 3 22.90 -21.94 -20.00
CA LYS A 3 23.13 -20.71 -19.23
C LYS A 3 21.85 -20.39 -18.46
N PHE A 4 21.84 -20.63 -17.16
CA PHE A 4 20.82 -20.09 -16.27
C PHE A 4 21.18 -18.63 -15.99
N ASP A 5 20.56 -17.72 -16.74
CA ASP A 5 20.54 -16.29 -16.41
C ASP A 5 19.61 -16.10 -15.21
N ILE A 6 20.13 -16.34 -14.00
CA ILE A 6 19.43 -15.99 -12.77
C ILE A 6 19.50 -14.47 -12.67
N LYS A 7 18.49 -13.78 -13.21
CA LYS A 7 18.27 -12.36 -12.92
C LYS A 7 18.01 -12.24 -11.42
N MET A 8 19.02 -11.85 -10.65
CA MET A 8 18.81 -11.45 -9.27
C MET A 8 17.78 -10.31 -9.25
N PRO A 9 16.75 -10.39 -8.41
CA PRO A 9 15.79 -9.30 -8.26
C PRO A 9 16.55 -8.01 -7.91
N SER A 10 16.16 -6.92 -8.53
CA SER A 10 16.78 -5.63 -8.27
C SER A 10 16.54 -5.22 -6.81
N THR A 11 17.38 -4.34 -6.28
CA THR A 11 17.17 -3.76 -4.94
C THR A 11 15.77 -3.16 -4.81
N ASP A 12 15.22 -2.61 -5.89
CA ASP A 12 13.88 -2.04 -5.94
C ASP A 12 12.77 -3.12 -5.84
N ASP A 13 12.98 -4.30 -6.42
CA ASP A 13 12.06 -5.44 -6.30
C ASP A 13 12.07 -6.00 -4.88
N LEU A 14 13.24 -6.05 -4.24
CA LEU A 14 13.38 -6.44 -2.84
C LEU A 14 12.68 -5.45 -1.90
N MET A 15 12.86 -4.14 -2.14
CA MET A 15 12.18 -3.10 -1.37
C MET A 15 10.67 -3.14 -1.56
N ARG A 16 10.20 -3.40 -2.79
CA ARG A 16 8.78 -3.57 -3.07
C ARG A 16 8.19 -4.76 -2.32
N ALA A 17 8.90 -5.89 -2.28
CA ALA A 17 8.48 -7.07 -1.52
C ALA A 17 8.44 -6.78 -0.01
N ALA A 18 9.44 -6.07 0.52
CA ALA A 18 9.47 -5.66 1.92
C ALA A 18 8.30 -4.72 2.30
N MET A 19 7.93 -3.80 1.40
CA MET A 19 6.84 -2.85 1.62
C MET A 19 5.45 -3.47 1.44
N ALA A 20 5.33 -4.64 0.81
CA ALA A 20 4.03 -5.27 0.52
C ALA A 20 3.22 -5.57 1.79
N GLU A 21 3.87 -5.98 2.87
CA GLU A 21 3.17 -6.26 4.14
C GLU A 21 2.69 -4.97 4.80
N ILE A 22 3.46 -3.88 4.68
CA ILE A 22 3.07 -2.56 5.16
C ILE A 22 1.84 -2.06 4.39
N GLU A 23 1.86 -2.16 3.06
CA GLU A 23 0.73 -1.79 2.21
C GLU A 23 -0.53 -2.61 2.53
N LYS A 24 -0.37 -3.92 2.76
CA LYS A 24 -1.47 -4.81 3.14
C LYS A 24 -2.07 -4.41 4.48
N ASN A 25 -1.24 -4.12 5.48
CA ASN A 25 -1.69 -3.69 6.79
C ASN A 25 -2.45 -2.34 6.71
N ILE A 26 -1.87 -1.35 6.02
CA ILE A 26 -2.53 -0.06 5.78
C ILE A 26 -3.88 -0.26 5.08
N THR A 27 -3.91 -1.08 4.03
CA THR A 27 -5.13 -1.36 3.26
C THR A 27 -6.20 -2.01 4.13
N GLN A 28 -5.83 -3.01 4.94
CA GLN A 28 -6.78 -3.70 5.81
C GLN A 28 -7.35 -2.77 6.89
N ARG A 29 -6.49 -1.97 7.54
CA ARG A 29 -6.93 -1.00 8.57
C ARG A 29 -7.86 0.05 7.98
N ALA A 30 -7.48 0.64 6.86
CA ALA A 30 -8.27 1.65 6.16
C ALA A 30 -9.63 1.10 5.72
N ARG A 31 -9.65 -0.08 5.08
CA ARG A 31 -10.89 -0.73 4.64
C ARG A 31 -11.79 -1.08 5.81
N ARG A 32 -11.24 -1.62 6.90
CA ARG A 32 -12.02 -1.99 8.08
C ARG A 32 -12.67 -0.77 8.73
N ALA A 33 -11.93 0.32 8.88
CA ALA A 33 -12.46 1.57 9.43
C ALA A 33 -13.49 2.23 8.51
N ALA A 34 -13.28 2.15 7.20
CA ALA A 34 -14.19 2.69 6.20
C ALA A 34 -15.42 1.81 5.92
N ALA A 35 -15.42 0.54 6.31
CA ALA A 35 -16.49 -0.43 6.01
C ALA A 35 -17.90 0.07 6.40
N PRO A 36 -18.12 0.72 7.55
CA PRO A 36 -19.43 1.27 7.92
C PRO A 36 -19.93 2.40 6.99
N HIS A 37 -19.05 3.00 6.20
CA HIS A 37 -19.32 4.16 5.34
C HIS A 37 -19.27 3.83 3.84
N GLY A 38 -19.35 2.54 3.49
CA GLY A 38 -19.29 2.06 2.11
C GLY A 38 -17.89 1.65 1.63
N GLY A 39 -16.88 1.70 2.51
CA GLY A 39 -15.51 1.31 2.22
C GLY A 39 -14.66 2.37 1.51
N VAL A 40 -13.37 2.10 1.41
CA VAL A 40 -12.41 2.92 0.64
C VAL A 40 -11.56 2.05 -0.29
N THR A 41 -11.20 2.64 -1.41
CA THR A 41 -10.08 2.18 -2.23
C THR A 41 -8.81 2.87 -1.77
N VAL A 42 -7.74 2.10 -1.56
CA VAL A 42 -6.43 2.61 -1.16
C VAL A 42 -5.51 2.54 -2.37
N LYS A 43 -4.83 3.65 -2.68
CA LYS A 43 -3.82 3.75 -3.73
C LYS A 43 -2.49 4.17 -3.11
N PHE A 44 -1.45 3.39 -3.37
CA PHE A 44 -0.09 3.69 -2.92
C PHE A 44 0.66 4.36 -4.06
N GLU A 45 1.12 5.58 -3.82
CA GLU A 45 2.15 6.19 -4.65
C GLU A 45 3.50 5.77 -4.11
N ARG A 46 4.40 5.34 -4.99
CA ARG A 46 5.74 4.88 -4.63
C ARG A 46 6.79 5.80 -5.22
N THR A 47 7.91 5.93 -4.52
CA THR A 47 9.12 6.56 -5.04
C THR A 47 9.86 5.60 -5.99
N PRO A 48 10.83 6.10 -6.80
CA PRO A 48 11.58 5.26 -7.75
C PRO A 48 12.32 4.08 -7.11
N ASN A 49 12.76 4.21 -5.85
CA ASN A 49 13.42 3.17 -5.04
C ASN A 49 12.44 2.18 -4.36
N GLY A 50 11.16 2.21 -4.72
CA GLY A 50 10.16 1.23 -4.25
C GLY A 50 9.53 1.49 -2.89
N THR A 51 9.91 2.57 -2.19
CA THR A 51 9.29 2.95 -0.91
C THR A 51 7.95 3.68 -1.09
N ILE A 52 7.08 3.61 -0.08
CA ILE A 52 5.78 4.30 -0.12
C ILE A 52 6.01 5.81 0.02
N LYS A 53 5.58 6.59 -0.98
CA LYS A 53 5.63 8.06 -1.00
C LYS A 53 4.36 8.65 -0.38
N ALA A 54 3.21 8.16 -0.79
CA ALA A 54 1.91 8.65 -0.34
C ALA A 54 0.85 7.55 -0.38
N VAL A 55 -0.17 7.69 0.47
CA VAL A 55 -1.34 6.82 0.52
C VAL A 55 -2.58 7.66 0.25
N ASN A 56 -3.25 7.38 -0.86
CA ASN A 56 -4.45 8.08 -1.29
C ASN A 56 -5.68 7.21 -1.03
N PHE A 57 -6.72 7.79 -0.43
CA PHE A 57 -8.00 7.13 -0.17
C PHE A 57 -9.07 7.67 -1.12
N GLN A 58 -9.84 6.77 -1.73
CA GLN A 58 -10.96 7.10 -2.60
C GLN A 58 -12.23 6.44 -2.08
N GLY A 59 -13.30 7.20 -1.92
CA GLY A 59 -14.57 6.75 -1.37
C GLY A 59 -15.46 7.93 -0.98
N SER A 60 -16.50 7.66 -0.20
CA SER A 60 -17.31 8.72 0.41
C SER A 60 -16.46 9.54 1.39
N GLU A 61 -16.82 10.80 1.62
CA GLU A 61 -16.07 11.67 2.54
C GLU A 61 -16.00 11.08 3.95
N ALA A 62 -17.10 10.46 4.43
CA ALA A 62 -17.14 9.76 5.71
C ALA A 62 -16.19 8.55 5.74
N ALA A 63 -16.12 7.77 4.67
CA ALA A 63 -15.22 6.64 4.56
C ALA A 63 -13.74 7.06 4.54
N ILE A 64 -13.42 8.15 3.83
CA ILE A 64 -12.08 8.73 3.80
C ILE A 64 -11.67 9.25 5.18
N LYS A 65 -12.55 10.00 5.86
CA LYS A 65 -12.32 10.49 7.23
C LYS A 65 -12.10 9.35 8.21
N ALA A 66 -12.93 8.31 8.16
CA ALA A 66 -12.79 7.13 9.00
C ALA A 66 -11.47 6.39 8.75
N ALA A 67 -11.07 6.23 7.47
CA ALA A 67 -9.78 5.65 7.13
C ALA A 67 -8.61 6.49 7.67
N GLN A 68 -8.63 7.81 7.44
CA GLN A 68 -7.58 8.73 7.91
C GLN A 68 -7.47 8.77 9.44
N ALA A 69 -8.59 8.70 10.16
CA ALA A 69 -8.60 8.68 11.62
C ALA A 69 -7.82 7.51 12.21
N THR A 70 -7.66 6.40 11.48
CA THR A 70 -6.84 5.27 11.97
C THR A 70 -5.33 5.51 11.94
N PHE A 71 -4.88 6.60 11.32
CA PHE A 71 -3.45 6.94 11.15
C PHE A 71 -3.11 8.34 11.68
N LYS A 72 -4.08 9.08 12.23
CA LYS A 72 -3.86 10.29 13.02
C LYS A 72 -3.80 9.87 14.50
N ASP A 73 -2.59 9.63 15.01
CA ASP A 73 -2.30 9.77 16.44
C ASP A 73 -1.83 11.21 16.71
#